data_AF-A0A2I2ZTF7-F1
#
_entry.id   AF-A0A2I2ZTF7-F1
#
_cell.length_a   1.000
_cell.length_b   1.000
_cell.length_c   1.000
_cell.angle_alpha   90.00
_cell.angle_beta   90.00
_cell.angle_gamma   90.00
#
_symmetry.space_group_name_H-M   'P 1'
#
loop_
_entity.id
_entity.type
_entity.pdbx_description
1 polymer ?
#
loop_
_entity_poly.entity_id
_entity_poly.type
_entity_poly.pdbx_seq_one_letter_code
_entity_poly.pdbx_strand_id
1 'polypeptide(L)' 'QLPLSLLKTAQNHPMLVELKNGETYNGHLVSCDNWMNINLREVICTSRVKNPNQREPHPRLEGAPVSHS' A
#
# COMPACT_ATOMS: atom_id res chain seq x y z
N GLN A 1 -6.44 14.40 -15.45
CA GLN A 1 -6.99 13.74 -14.25
C GLN A 1 -7.53 12.34 -14.59
N LEU A 2 -6.73 11.50 -15.26
CA LEU A 2 -7.20 10.19 -15.76
C LEU A 2 -7.07 9.00 -14.76
N PRO A 3 -6.06 8.96 -13.87
CA PRO A 3 -5.87 7.80 -12.99
C PRO A 3 -6.98 7.60 -11.94
N LEU A 4 -7.43 8.69 -11.31
CA LEU A 4 -8.46 8.61 -10.27
C LEU A 4 -9.85 8.32 -10.82
N SER A 5 -10.17 8.81 -12.03
CA SER A 5 -11.45 8.50 -12.67
C SER A 5 -11.55 7.01 -13.00
N LEU A 6 -10.48 6.40 -13.51
CA LEU A 6 -10.44 4.96 -13.79
C LEU A 6 -10.62 4.14 -12.50
N LEU A 7 -9.93 4.53 -11.43
CA LEU A 7 -10.05 3.86 -10.14
C LEU A 7 -11.48 3.95 -9.57
N LYS A 8 -12.12 5.13 -9.69
CA LYS A 8 -13.53 5.32 -9.28
C LYS A 8 -14.48 4.47 -10.12
N THR A 9 -14.26 4.32 -11.42
CA THR A 9 -15.09 3.45 -12.27
C THR A 9 -14.87 1.95 -12.01
N ALA A 10 -13.73 1.57 -11.43
CA ALA A 10 -13.41 0.18 -11.10
C ALA A 10 -14.07 -0.31 -9.79
N GLN A 11 -14.99 0.46 -9.20
CA GLN A 11 -15.76 0.00 -8.04
C GLN A 11 -16.47 -1.33 -8.35
N ASN A 12 -16.52 -2.20 -7.35
CA ASN A 12 -17.00 -3.59 -7.39
C ASN A 12 -16.22 -4.53 -8.32
N HIS A 13 -15.10 -4.11 -8.91
CA HIS A 13 -14.25 -4.98 -9.71
C HIS A 13 -13.11 -5.58 -8.87
N PRO A 14 -12.64 -6.79 -9.21
CA PRO A 14 -11.48 -7.39 -8.58
C PRO A 14 -10.22 -6.58 -8.89
N MET A 15 -9.34 -6.46 -7.90
CA MET A 15 -8.14 -5.65 -7.94
C MET A 15 -7.02 -6.33 -7.16
N LEU A 16 -5.84 -6.37 -7.78
CA LEU A 16 -4.59 -6.74 -7.12
C LEU A 16 -3.83 -5.46 -6.77
N VAL A 17 -3.47 -5.31 -5.50
CA VAL A 17 -2.77 -4.15 -4.96
C VAL A 17 -1.46 -4.62 -4.36
N GLU A 18 -0.35 -4.12 -4.90
CA GLU A 18 0.99 -4.36 -4.36
C GLU A 18 1.45 -3.14 -3.55
N LEU A 19 1.79 -3.37 -2.28
CA LEU A 19 2.36 -2.36 -1.41
C LEU A 19 3.88 -2.27 -1.62
N LYS A 20 4.49 -1.15 -1.21
CA LYS A 20 5.94 -0.92 -1.33
C LYS A 20 6.80 -1.95 -0.59
N ASN A 21 6.25 -2.57 0.46
CA ASN A 21 6.91 -3.64 1.20
C ASN A 21 6.86 -5.00 0.46
N GLY A 22 6.18 -5.07 -0.69
CA GLY A 22 5.97 -6.26 -1.50
C GLY A 22 4.83 -7.16 -1.03
N GLU A 23 4.03 -6.72 -0.05
CA GLU A 23 2.77 -7.39 0.28
C GLU A 23 1.76 -7.17 -0.84
N THR A 24 0.98 -8.20 -1.16
CA THR A 24 -0.06 -8.12 -2.18
C THR A 24 -1.42 -8.41 -1.56
N TYR A 25 -2.41 -7.60 -1.94
CA TYR A 25 -3.80 -7.73 -1.54
C TYR A 25 -4.65 -7.95 -2.77
N ASN A 26 -5.40 -9.04 -2.81
CA ASN A 26 -6.35 -9.35 -3.87
C ASN A 26 -7.77 -9.26 -3.30
N GLY A 27 -8.62 -8.41 -3.86
CA GLY A 27 -10.00 -8.26 -3.41
C GLY A 27 -10.83 -7.39 -4.34
N HIS A 28 -12.09 -7.15 -4.00
CA HIS A 28 -12.98 -6.28 -4.79
C HIS A 28 -12.94 -4.84 -4.27
N LEU A 29 -12.75 -3.86 -5.16
CA LEU A 29 -12.73 -2.44 -4.79
C LEU A 29 -14.12 -1.99 -4.30
N VAL A 30 -14.20 -1.47 -3.08
CA VAL A 30 -15.43 -0.90 -2.50
C VAL A 30 -15.48 0.61 -2.73
N SER A 31 -14.38 1.31 -2.44
CA SER A 31 -14.31 2.77 -2.60
C SER A 31 -12.87 3.22 -2.72
N CYS A 32 -12.66 4.39 -3.33
CA CYS A 32 -11.39 5.11 -3.31
C CYS A 32 -11.61 6.60 -3.10
N ASP A 33 -10.74 7.26 -2.34
CA ASP A 33 -10.77 8.72 -2.16
C ASP A 33 -9.80 9.44 -3.13
N ASN A 34 -9.70 10.77 -3.00
CA ASN A 34 -8.84 11.59 -3.87
C ASN A 34 -7.34 11.43 -3.57
N TRP A 35 -6.96 10.78 -2.47
CA TRP A 35 -5.58 10.46 -2.10
C TRP A 35 -5.19 9.02 -2.49
N MET A 36 -6.08 8.29 -3.16
CA MET A 36 -5.92 6.86 -3.49
C MET A 36 -5.91 5.94 -2.27
N ASN A 37 -6.49 6.36 -1.14
CA ASN A 37 -6.84 5.38 -0.11
C ASN A 37 -7.99 4.52 -0.65
N ILE A 38 -7.84 3.20 -0.55
CA ILE A 38 -8.79 2.23 -1.10
C ILE A 38 -9.34 1.33 -0.01
N ASN A 39 -10.62 1.01 -0.11
CA ASN A 39 -11.26 -0.02 0.69
C ASN A 39 -11.53 -1.23 -0.21
N LEU A 40 -11.12 -2.42 0.24
CA LEU A 40 -11.36 -3.68 -0.45
C LEU A 40 -12.27 -4.59 0.39
N ARG A 41 -13.04 -5.45 -0.27
CA ARG A 41 -13.79 -6.55 0.38
C ARG A 41 -13.29 -7.91 -0.11
N GLU A 42 -13.57 -8.96 0.66
CA GLU A 42 -13.21 -10.36 0.33
C GLU A 42 -11.70 -10.52 0.06
N VAL A 43 -10.90 -9.89 0.92
CA VAL A 43 -9.48 -9.67 0.67
C VAL A 43 -8.65 -10.90 1.04
N ILE A 44 -7.79 -11.32 0.11
CA ILE A 44 -6.71 -12.29 0.33
C ILE A 44 -5.38 -11.51 0.39
N CYS A 45 -4.67 -11.63 1.50
CA CYS A 45 -3.32 -11.06 1.65
C CYS A 45 -2.27 -12.15 1.39
N THR A 46 -1.33 -11.88 0.51
CA THR A 46 -0.10 -12.67 0.36
C THR A 46 1.07 -11.80 0.81
N SER A 47 1.60 -12.10 1.99
CA SER A 47 2.79 -11.44 2.48
C SER A 47 4.02 -11.95 1.75
N ARG A 48 4.94 -11.03 1.42
CA ARG A 48 6.28 -11.45 1.01
C ARG A 48 6.91 -12.09 2.23
N VAL A 49 7.14 -13.41 2.20
CA VAL A 49 8.00 -14.04 3.20
C VAL A 49 9.35 -13.34 3.10
N LYS A 50 9.62 -12.42 4.03
CA LYS A 50 10.92 -11.78 4.12
C LYS A 50 11.91 -12.91 4.36
N ASN A 51 12.77 -13.19 3.38
CA ASN A 51 13.91 -14.04 3.60
C ASN A 51 14.68 -13.44 4.79
N PRO A 52 14.84 -14.13 5.92
CA PRO A 52 15.46 -13.57 7.13
C PRO A 52 16.93 -13.12 6.90
N ASN A 53 17.49 -13.44 5.73
CA ASN A 53 18.84 -13.07 5.31
C ASN A 53 18.93 -11.73 4.55
N GLN A 54 17.83 -11.03 4.24
CA GLN A 54 17.90 -9.67 3.70
C GLN A 54 18.04 -8.66 4.84
N ARG A 55 19.28 -8.42 5.27
CA ARG A 55 19.62 -7.31 6.15
C ARG A 55 19.48 -6.00 5.37
N GLU A 56 18.65 -5.08 5.85
CA GLU A 56 18.62 -3.72 5.32
C GLU A 56 19.99 -3.05 5.58
N PRO A 57 20.65 -2.48 4.55
CA PRO A 57 21.88 -1.75 4.76
C PRO A 57 21.56 -0.40 5.40
N HIS A 58 21.66 -0.37 6.74
CA HIS A 58 21.73 0.81 7.62
C HIS A 58 20.71 1.94 7.38
N PRO A 59 19.78 2.21 8.32
CA PRO A 59 19.01 3.44 8.26
C PRO A 59 19.94 4.64 8.43
N ARG A 60 20.06 5.49 7.41
CA ARG A 60 20.66 6.82 7.55
C ARG A 60 19.68 7.68 8.34
N LEU A 61 20.01 7.93 9.61
CA LEU A 61 19.29 8.88 10.46
C LEU A 61 19.64 10.30 9.98
N GLU A 62 18.83 10.87 9.10
CA GLU A 62 18.85 12.32 8.86
C GLU A 62 18.14 13.00 10.05
N GLY A 63 18.85 13.90 10.73
CA GLY A 63 18.47 14.45 12.03
C GLY A 63 17.15 15.21 12.01
N ALA A 64 16.22 14.83 12.89
CA ALA A 64 15.10 15.66 13.28
C ALA A 64 15.56 16.64 14.37
N PRO A 65 15.08 17.90 14.38
CA PRO A 65 15.39 18.83 15.47
C PRO A 65 14.79 18.28 16.77
N VAL A 66 15.63 18.17 17.79
CA VAL A 66 15.21 17.81 19.15
C VAL A 66 14.49 19.03 19.73
N SER A 67 13.16 19.01 19.76
CA SER A 67 12.42 19.90 20.66
C SER A 67 12.62 19.36 22.07
N HIS A 68 13.48 20.03 22.84
CA HIS A 68 13.51 19.88 24.29
C HIS A 68 12.24 20.52 24.89
N SER A 69 11.85 19.92 26.01
CA SER A 69 10.65 20.12 26.84
C SER A 69 10.09 21.53 26.96
#